data_AF-A0A7S3SK13-F1
#
_entry.id   AF-A0A7S3SK13-F1
#
_cell.length_a   1.000
_cell.length_b   1.000
_cell.length_c   1.000
_cell.angle_alpha   90.00
_cell.angle_beta   90.00
_cell.angle_gamma   90.00
#
_symmetry.space_group_name_H-M   'P 1'
#
loop_
_entity.id
_entity.type
_entity.pdbx_description
1 polymer ?
#
loop_
_entity_poly.entity_id
_entity_poly.type
_entity_poly.pdbx_seq_one_letter_code
_entity_poly.pdbx_strand_id
1 'polypeptide(L)'
;TALVATTIVLALVVDNFGIVFGLISSLCTPGICMVIPIVFGDIIRAKIGAKRSGPVRWFFHALILLLALFTLVIGFADSFLALIKSMTGQRT
;
A
#
# COMPACT_ATOMS: atom_id res chain seq x y z
N THR A 1 9.52 18.48 5.05
CA THR A 1 9.44 19.02 6.43
C THR A 1 8.02 18.97 6.98
N ALA A 2 7.01 19.57 6.33
CA ALA A 2 5.62 19.51 6.81
C ALA A 2 5.09 18.07 7.00
N LEU A 3 5.27 17.20 6.00
CA LEU A 3 4.84 15.79 6.07
C LEU A 3 5.47 15.03 7.25
N VAL A 4 6.76 15.28 7.51
CA VAL A 4 7.52 14.65 8.61
C VAL A 4 7.03 15.15 9.96
N ALA A 5 6.76 16.45 10.09
CA ALA A 5 6.19 17.03 11.31
C ALA A 5 4.80 16.46 11.61
N THR A 6 3.94 16.32 10.59
CA THR A 6 2.60 15.73 10.74
C THR A 6 2.67 14.26 11.18
N THR A 7 3.65 13.49 10.68
CA THR A 7 3.83 12.08 11.08
C THR A 7 4.31 11.96 12.53
N ILE A 8 5.21 12.83 12.97
CA ILE A 8 5.66 12.86 14.37
C ILE A 8 4.51 13.22 15.31
N VAL A 9 3.70 14.23 14.97
CA VAL A 9 2.54 14.63 15.80
C VAL A 9 1.51 13.50 15.88
N LEU A 10 1.20 12.83 14.76
CA LEU A 10 0.32 11.66 14.76
C LEU A 10 0.88 10.50 15.60
N ALA A 11 2.20 10.29 15.60
CA ALA A 11 2.84 9.28 16.43
C ALA A 11 2.74 9.57 17.93
N LEU A 12 2.66 10.85 18.32
CA LEU A 12 2.51 11.26 19.71
C LEU A 12 1.06 11.30 20.19
N VAL A 13 0.09 11.40 19.27
CA VAL A 13 -1.35 11.51 19.59
C VAL A 13 -2.06 10.16 19.55
N VAL A 14 -1.50 9.16 18.85
CA VAL A 14 -2.11 7.84 18.69
C VAL A 14 -1.36 6.81 19.54
N ASP A 15 -2.01 6.33 20.62
CA ASP A 15 -1.45 5.34 21.55
C ASP A 15 -0.97 4.04 20.87
N ASN A 16 -1.56 3.70 19.71
CA ASN A 16 -1.18 2.56 18.87
C ASN A 16 -0.79 3.00 17.45
N PHE A 17 0.12 3.98 17.35
CA PHE A 17 0.59 4.51 16.06
C PHE A 17 1.03 3.41 15.08
N GLY A 18 1.69 2.35 15.55
CA GLY A 18 2.10 1.22 14.71
C GLY A 18 0.94 0.53 13.99
N ILE A 19 -0.21 0.38 14.65
CA ILE A 19 -1.40 -0.25 14.07
C ILE A 19 -2.03 0.67 13.02
N VAL A 20 -2.17 1.96 13.34
CA VAL A 20 -2.74 2.95 12.41
C VAL A 20 -1.83 3.16 11.20
N PHE A 21 -0.52 3.21 11.41
CA PHE A 21 0.47 3.27 10.33
C PHE A 21 0.41 2.00 9.46
N GLY A 22 0.31 0.82 10.04
CA GLY A 22 0.14 -0.44 9.31
C GLY A 22 -1.13 -0.46 8.44
N LEU A 23 -2.24 0.07 8.96
CA LEU A 23 -3.49 0.19 8.23
C LEU A 23 -3.37 1.13 7.02
N ILE A 24 -2.78 2.31 7.19
CA ILE A 24 -2.58 3.27 6.10
C ILE A 24 -1.55 2.73 5.09
N SER A 25 -0.46 2.13 5.58
CA SER A 25 0.59 1.57 4.74
C SER A 25 0.07 0.41 3.89
N SER A 26 -0.75 -0.49 4.44
CA SER A 26 -1.36 -1.60 3.69
C SER A 26 -2.30 -1.13 2.59
N LEU A 27 -2.96 0.02 2.76
CA LEU A 27 -3.83 0.62 1.75
C LEU A 27 -3.05 1.38 0.66
N CYS A 28 -2.07 2.20 1.05
CA CYS A 28 -1.38 3.11 0.14
C CYS A 28 -0.22 2.46 -0.62
N THR A 29 0.49 1.51 -0.01
CA THR A 29 1.71 0.89 -0.59
C THR A 29 1.42 0.14 -1.90
N PRO A 30 0.35 -0.66 -2.03
CA PRO A 30 0.03 -1.32 -3.30
C PRO A 30 -0.18 -0.33 -4.45
N GLY A 31 -0.87 0.79 -4.19
CA GLY A 31 -1.09 1.83 -5.19
C GLY A 31 0.21 2.51 -5.62
N ILE A 32 1.00 2.98 -4.65
CA ILE A 32 2.21 3.77 -4.90
C ILE A 32 3.34 2.91 -5.48
N CYS A 33 3.55 1.70 -4.96
CA CYS A 33 4.70 0.89 -5.31
C CYS A 33 4.45 -0.04 -6.51
N MET A 34 3.19 -0.38 -6.82
CA MET A 34 2.86 -1.35 -7.87
C MET A 34 2.07 -0.70 -9.00
N VAL A 35 0.90 -0.12 -8.69
CA VAL A 35 -0.02 0.38 -9.72
C VAL A 35 0.58 1.58 -10.47
N ILE A 36 1.10 2.57 -9.74
CA ILE A 36 1.66 3.79 -10.35
C ILE A 36 2.85 3.46 -11.28
N PRO A 37 3.89 2.72 -10.86
CA PRO A 37 5.01 2.41 -11.75
C PRO A 37 4.63 1.61 -12.99
N ILE A 38 3.70 0.65 -12.86
CA ILE A 38 3.24 -0.17 -13.99
C ILE A 38 2.49 0.69 -15.01
N VAL A 39 1.54 1.50 -14.54
CA VAL A 39 0.70 2.34 -15.42
C VAL A 39 1.50 3.48 -16.03
N PHE A 40 2.23 4.26 -15.22
CA PHE A 40 3.03 5.38 -15.72
C PHE A 40 4.20 4.90 -16.58
N GLY A 41 4.79 3.74 -16.27
CA GLY A 41 5.82 3.13 -17.11
C GLY A 41 5.33 2.79 -18.51
N ASP A 42 4.08 2.31 -18.65
CA ASP A 42 3.48 2.03 -19.96
C ASP A 42 3.09 3.31 -20.70
N ILE A 43 2.54 4.31 -19.99
CA ILE A 43 2.23 5.63 -20.55
C ILE A 43 3.48 6.31 -21.09
N ILE A 44 4.57 6.33 -20.32
CA ILE A 44 5.84 6.94 -20.73
C ILE A 44 6.39 6.20 -21.96
N ARG A 45 6.39 4.86 -21.95
CA ARG A 45 6.83 4.06 -23.10
C ARG A 45 6.02 4.34 -24.36
N ALA A 46 4.70 4.49 -24.23
CA ALA A 46 3.83 4.85 -25.33
C ALA A 46 4.12 6.27 -25.85
N LYS A 47 4.40 7.23 -24.95
CA LYS A 47 4.74 8.62 -25.32
C LYS A 47 6.08 8.74 -26.05
N ILE A 48 7.09 7.96 -25.68
CA ILE A 48 8.42 8.01 -26.30
C ILE A 48 8.58 7.06 -27.50
N GLY A 49 7.53 6.34 -27.90
CA GLY A 49 7.58 5.36 -28.99
C GLY A 49 8.44 4.12 -28.69
N ALA A 50 8.71 3.83 -27.42
CA ALA A 50 9.49 2.65 -27.04
C ALA A 50 8.68 1.36 -27.21
N LYS A 51 9.39 0.24 -27.42
CA LYS A 51 8.75 -1.08 -27.52
C LYS A 51 7.88 -1.35 -26.28
N ARG A 52 6.59 -1.59 -26.53
CA ARG A 52 5.60 -1.93 -25.49
C ARG A 52 5.97 -3.22 -24.78
N SER A 53 5.44 -3.36 -23.56
CA SER A 53 5.56 -4.59 -22.77
C SER A 53 5.07 -5.79 -23.59
N GLY A 54 5.89 -6.84 -23.71
CA GLY A 54 5.43 -8.10 -24.31
C GLY A 54 4.45 -8.84 -23.40
N PRO A 55 3.71 -9.85 -23.92
CA PRO A 55 2.68 -10.57 -23.18
C PRO A 55 3.21 -11.26 -21.92
N VAL A 56 4.44 -11.79 -21.96
CA VAL A 56 5.10 -12.39 -20.79
C VAL A 56 5.31 -11.37 -19.66
N ARG A 57 5.71 -10.13 -19.99
CA ARG A 57 5.90 -9.07 -18.98
C ARG A 57 4.58 -8.64 -18.39
N TRP A 58 3.52 -8.57 -19.21
CA TRP A 58 2.16 -8.29 -18.74
C TRP A 58 1.63 -9.37 -17.81
N PHE A 59 1.93 -10.64 -18.06
CA PHE A 59 1.59 -11.73 -17.14
C PHE A 59 2.23 -11.54 -15.75
N PHE A 60 3.52 -11.21 -15.70
CA PHE A 60 4.18 -10.94 -14.41
C PHE A 60 3.63 -9.68 -13.72
N HIS A 61 3.33 -8.61 -14.46
CA HIS A 61 2.65 -7.44 -13.88
C HIS A 61 1.27 -7.80 -13.30
N ALA A 62 0.49 -8.60 -14.01
CA ALA A 62 -0.81 -9.07 -13.52
C ALA A 62 -0.66 -9.92 -12.26
N LEU A 63 0.31 -10.84 -12.22
CA LEU A 63 0.60 -11.65 -11.04
C LEU A 63 1.00 -10.80 -9.83
N ILE A 64 1.86 -9.80 -10.04
CA ILE A 64 2.28 -8.87 -8.99
C ILE A 64 1.07 -8.06 -8.47
N LEU A 65 0.20 -7.58 -9.37
CA LEU A 65 -1.01 -6.85 -8.98
C LEU A 65 -1.97 -7.75 -8.19
N LEU A 66 -2.09 -9.02 -8.56
CA LEU A 66 -2.96 -9.98 -7.88
C LEU A 66 -2.44 -10.31 -6.47
N LEU A 67 -1.13 -10.50 -6.33
CA LEU A 67 -0.49 -10.65 -5.02
C LEU A 67 -0.63 -9.38 -4.18
N ALA A 68 -0.48 -8.19 -4.77
CA ALA A 68 -0.66 -6.92 -4.09
C ALA A 68 -2.12 -6.70 -3.63
N LEU A 69 -3.09 -7.16 -4.41
CA LEU A 69 -4.51 -7.11 -4.03
C LEU A 69 -4.78 -8.07 -2.87
N PHE A 70 -4.21 -9.27 -2.92
CA PHE A 70 -4.31 -10.24 -1.82
C PHE A 70 -3.72 -9.70 -0.52
N THR A 71 -2.51 -9.12 -0.57
CA THR A 71 -1.88 -8.52 0.61
C THR A 71 -2.63 -7.29 1.12
N LEU A 72 -3.26 -6.51 0.24
CA LEU A 72 -4.14 -5.41 0.63
C LEU A 72 -5.32 -5.95 1.44
N VAL A 73 -6.04 -6.95 0.95
CA VAL A 73 -7.24 -7.48 1.62
C VAL A 73 -6.88 -8.13 2.96
N ILE A 74 -5.90 -9.04 2.97
CA ILE A 74 -5.52 -9.77 4.19
C ILE A 74 -4.79 -8.87 5.19
N GLY A 75 -3.81 -8.09 4.72
CA GLY A 75 -3.05 -7.18 5.60
C GLY A 75 -3.93 -6.07 6.19
N PHE A 76 -4.92 -5.59 5.44
CA PHE A 76 -5.92 -4.65 5.96
C PHE A 76 -6.81 -5.33 7.00
N ALA A 77 -7.33 -6.53 6.73
CA ALA A 77 -8.19 -7.25 7.67
C ALA A 77 -7.48 -7.53 9.00
N ASP A 78 -6.24 -8.00 8.96
CA ASP A 78 -5.44 -8.25 10.18
C ASP A 78 -5.18 -6.95 10.96
N SER A 79 -4.79 -5.88 10.25
CA SER A 79 -4.54 -4.57 10.88
C SER A 79 -5.82 -3.96 11.46
N PHE A 80 -6.96 -4.15 10.79
CA PHE A 80 -8.26 -3.67 11.24
C PHE A 80 -8.77 -4.44 12.46
N LEU A 81 -8.60 -5.77 12.48
CA LEU A 81 -8.92 -6.60 13.66
C LEU A 81 -8.02 -6.25 14.85
N ALA A 82 -6.73 -5.98 14.62
CA ALA A 82 -5.82 -5.51 15.66
C ALA A 82 -6.26 -4.15 16.22
N LEU A 83 -6.72 -3.23 15.36
CA LEU A 83 -7.25 -1.93 15.77
C LEU A 83 -8.53 -2.08 16.61
N ILE A 84 -9.47 -2.92 16.19
CA ILE A 84 -10.70 -3.19 16.95
C ILE A 84 -10.36 -3.75 18.33
N LYS A 85 -9.47 -4.74 18.42
CA LYS A 85 -9.04 -5.33 19.71
C LYS A 85 -8.39 -4.29 20.63
N SER A 86 -7.58 -3.40 20.06
CA SER A 86 -6.95 -2.29 20.78
C SER A 86 -8.01 -1.32 21.35
N MET A 87 -9.08 -1.03 20.60
CA MET A 87 -10.15 -0.11 21.02
C MET A 87 -11.16 -0.72 21.99
N THR A 88 -11.41 -2.04 21.93
CA THR A 88 -12.37 -2.73 22.81
C THR A 88 -11.79 -3.12 24.17
N GLY A 89 -10.52 -2.82 24.44
CA GLY A 89 -9.89 -3.06 25.75
C GLY A 89 -9.71 -4.53 26.10
N GLN A 90 -9.86 -5.45 25.13
CA GLN A 90 -9.50 -6.86 25.31
C GLN A 90 -7.98 -6.97 25.39
N ARG A 91 -7.45 -6.84 26.63
CA ARG A 91 -6.06 -7.16 26.93
C ARG A 91 -5.84 -8.65 26.71
N THR A 92 -4.80 -8.97 25.93
CA THR A 92 -4.15 -10.28 25.87
C THR A 92 -3.74 -10.76 27.25
#